data_AF-A0A382MME0-F1
#
_entry.id   AF-A0A382MME0-F1
#
_cell.length_a   1.000
_cell.length_b   1.000
_cell.length_c   1.000
_cell.angle_alpha   90.00
_cell.angle_beta   90.00
_cell.angle_gamma   90.00
#
_symmetry.space_group_name_H-M   'P 1'
#
loop_
_entity.id
_entity.type
_entity.pdbx_description
1 polymer ?
#
loop_
_entity_poly.entity_id
_entity_poly.type
_entity_poly.pdbx_seq_one_letter_code
_entity_poly.pdbx_strand_id
1 'polypeptide(L)'
;MHDPKYNWKYYSEPEPYLNNRRLFCPRGKMIGGSSAHNGMVFVRGNKNDYERWESFGLKSWSYDKVLPYFKKIENWSEGENQYRGSLGLLPVNQSKNSNPLFKAFLGAASEAGHKINPDMNGE
;
A
#
# COMPACT_ATOMS: atom_id res chain seq x y z
N MET A 1 -9.49 -16.62 -2.35
CA MET A 1 -8.35 -16.80 -1.41
C MET A 1 -8.05 -18.27 -1.10
N HIS A 2 -9.03 -19.15 -0.88
CA HIS A 2 -8.75 -20.48 -0.32
C HIS A 2 -8.51 -21.62 -1.33
N ASP A 3 -8.52 -21.31 -2.63
CA ASP A 3 -8.28 -22.28 -3.70
C ASP A 3 -6.77 -22.62 -3.80
N PRO A 4 -6.37 -23.88 -3.57
CA PRO A 4 -4.97 -24.31 -3.65
C PRO A 4 -4.38 -24.25 -5.06
N LYS A 5 -5.20 -24.12 -6.11
CA LYS A 5 -4.73 -23.93 -7.48
C LYS A 5 -4.01 -22.59 -7.64
N TYR A 6 -4.49 -21.55 -6.98
CA TYR A 6 -4.01 -20.17 -7.13
C TYR A 6 -3.40 -19.58 -5.86
N ASN A 7 -3.31 -20.35 -4.78
CA ASN A 7 -2.74 -19.92 -3.51
C ASN A 7 -1.87 -21.01 -2.88
N TRP A 8 -0.69 -20.64 -2.39
CA TRP A 8 0.20 -21.53 -1.64
C TRP A 8 -0.35 -21.96 -0.28
N LYS A 9 -1.27 -21.17 0.30
CA LYS A 9 -1.99 -21.47 1.54
C LYS A 9 -1.06 -21.79 2.73
N TYR A 10 0.00 -21.01 2.89
CA TYR A 10 0.86 -21.16 4.06
C TYR A 10 0.08 -20.90 5.36
N TYR A 11 0.55 -21.53 6.42
CA TYR A 11 0.14 -21.23 7.78
C TYR A 11 1.38 -20.93 8.62
N SER A 12 1.26 -20.01 9.57
CA SER A 12 2.30 -19.83 10.58
C SER A 12 2.38 -21.05 11.51
N GLU A 13 3.48 -21.17 12.24
CA GLU A 13 3.48 -21.97 13.46
C GLU A 13 2.52 -21.37 14.52
N PRO A 14 2.14 -22.13 15.56
CA PRO A 14 1.33 -21.62 16.66
C PRO A 14 2.00 -20.38 17.26
N GLU A 15 1.28 -19.27 17.30
CA GLU A 15 1.79 -18.01 17.84
C GLU A 15 1.41 -17.89 19.33
N PRO A 16 2.38 -17.99 20.27
CA PRO A 16 2.09 -17.98 21.71
C PRO A 16 1.35 -16.73 22.16
N TYR A 17 1.62 -15.58 21.55
CA TYR A 17 0.97 -14.31 21.89
C TYR A 17 -0.41 -14.12 21.24
N LEU A 18 -0.87 -15.10 20.45
CA LEU A 18 -2.18 -15.11 19.81
C LEU A 18 -2.99 -16.36 20.18
N ASN A 19 -2.93 -16.77 21.46
CA ASN A 19 -3.59 -17.98 21.98
C ASN A 19 -3.23 -19.24 21.18
N ASN A 20 -1.96 -19.37 20.78
CA ASN A 20 -1.44 -20.48 19.97
C ASN A 20 -2.17 -20.68 18.63
N ARG A 21 -2.81 -19.64 18.10
CA ARG A 21 -3.45 -19.73 16.76
C ARG A 21 -2.38 -19.90 15.69
N ARG A 22 -2.71 -20.69 14.67
CA ARG A 22 -2.00 -20.73 13.39
C ARG A 22 -2.68 -19.77 12.43
N LEU A 23 -1.94 -18.79 11.94
CA LEU A 23 -2.48 -17.76 11.06
C LEU A 23 -2.42 -18.22 9.61
N PHE A 24 -3.49 -18.00 8.86
CA PHE A 24 -3.50 -18.21 7.43
C PHE A 24 -2.68 -17.12 6.74
N CYS A 25 -1.65 -17.52 6.00
CA CYS A 25 -0.71 -16.64 5.32
C CYS A 25 -0.80 -16.83 3.79
N PRO A 26 -1.85 -16.30 3.13
CA PRO A 26 -2.07 -16.50 1.71
C PRO A 26 -0.97 -15.87 0.84
N ARG A 27 -0.53 -16.58 -0.20
CA ARG A 27 0.42 -16.12 -1.22
C ARG A 27 -0.02 -16.58 -2.60
N GLY A 28 -0.03 -15.67 -3.58
CA GLY A 28 -0.47 -16.00 -4.94
C GLY A 28 0.42 -17.05 -5.61
N LYS A 29 -0.21 -18.03 -6.25
CA LYS A 29 0.41 -19.14 -7.00
C LYS A 29 -0.05 -19.12 -8.45
N MET A 30 0.35 -18.08 -9.18
CA MET A 30 0.02 -17.86 -10.60
C MET A 30 0.95 -16.78 -11.18
N ILE A 31 0.88 -16.54 -12.50
CA ILE A 31 1.56 -15.40 -13.14
C ILE A 31 1.04 -14.10 -12.52
N GLY A 32 1.95 -13.17 -12.22
CA GLY A 32 1.68 -11.98 -11.40
C GLY A 32 1.79 -12.24 -9.88
N GLY A 33 1.78 -13.50 -9.44
CA GLY A 33 1.98 -13.87 -8.04
C GLY A 33 0.94 -13.23 -7.13
N SER A 34 1.39 -12.56 -6.07
CA SER A 34 0.47 -11.92 -5.11
C SER A 34 -0.14 -10.62 -5.64
N SER A 35 0.43 -9.98 -6.68
CA SER A 35 -0.17 -8.77 -7.26
C SER A 35 -1.47 -9.08 -8.02
N ALA A 36 -1.59 -10.27 -8.60
CA ALA A 36 -2.80 -10.77 -9.25
C ALA A 36 -3.95 -11.09 -8.26
N HIS A 37 -3.71 -10.97 -6.96
CA HIS A 37 -4.64 -11.37 -5.91
C HIS A 37 -4.85 -10.33 -4.80
N ASN A 38 -4.10 -9.23 -4.81
CA ASN A 38 -4.09 -8.27 -3.71
C ASN A 38 -5.39 -7.44 -3.63
N GLY A 39 -5.50 -6.60 -2.59
CA GLY A 39 -6.59 -5.63 -2.45
C GLY A 39 -6.45 -4.38 -3.33
N MET A 40 -5.49 -4.36 -4.25
CA MET A 40 -5.18 -3.27 -5.18
C MET A 40 -4.88 -1.89 -4.54
N VAL A 41 -4.69 -1.83 -3.23
CA VAL A 41 -4.28 -0.59 -2.54
C VAL A 41 -2.83 -0.29 -2.87
N PHE A 42 -2.57 0.91 -3.41
CA PHE A 42 -1.23 1.39 -3.73
C PHE A 42 -0.75 2.40 -2.69
N VAL A 43 0.08 1.94 -1.75
CA VAL A 43 0.67 2.76 -0.69
C VAL A 43 2.19 2.65 -0.77
N ARG A 44 2.88 3.79 -0.85
CA ARG A 44 4.36 3.82 -0.91
C ARG A 44 5.01 3.67 0.45
N GLY A 45 4.31 4.00 1.53
CA GLY A 45 4.88 4.09 2.88
C GLY A 45 5.18 5.54 3.27
N ASN A 46 5.63 5.76 4.50
CA ASN A 46 5.94 7.09 5.00
C ASN A 46 7.39 7.48 4.64
N LYS A 47 7.68 8.76 4.40
CA LYS A 47 9.05 9.25 4.19
C LYS A 47 10.03 8.73 5.24
N ASN A 48 9.62 8.66 6.51
CA ASN A 48 10.45 8.19 7.62
C ASN A 48 10.84 6.71 7.53
N ASP A 49 10.11 5.88 6.78
CA ASP A 49 10.49 4.48 6.54
C ASP A 49 11.79 4.43 5.71
N TYR A 50 11.89 5.30 4.70
CA TYR A 50 13.04 5.44 3.80
C TYR A 50 14.22 6.14 4.48
N GLU A 51 13.96 7.18 5.26
CA GLU A 51 15.01 7.84 6.05
C GLU A 51 15.61 6.87 7.09
N ARG A 52 14.79 5.98 7.66
CA ARG A 52 15.28 4.92 8.55
C ARG A 52 16.15 3.91 7.81
N TRP A 53 15.87 3.58 6.55
CA TRP A 53 16.75 2.72 5.76
C TRP A 53 18.10 3.38 5.51
N GLU A 54 18.12 4.67 5.15
CA GLU A 54 19.36 5.43 4.96
C GLU A 54 20.19 5.50 6.27
N SER A 55 19.52 5.63 7.42
CA SER A 55 20.21 5.64 8.72
C SER A 55 20.84 4.29 9.07
N PHE A 56 20.29 3.17 8.58
CA PHE A 56 20.88 1.83 8.68
C PHE A 56 21.96 1.52 7.64
N GLY A 57 22.46 2.54 6.94
CA GLY A 57 23.59 2.40 6.01
C GLY A 57 23.19 2.20 4.55
N LEU A 58 21.89 2.14 4.24
CA LEU A 58 21.38 2.06 2.87
C LEU A 58 21.34 3.46 2.24
N LYS A 59 22.51 4.06 1.99
CA LYS A 59 22.65 5.46 1.56
C LYS A 59 21.94 5.82 0.26
N SER A 60 21.54 4.88 -0.57
CA SER A 60 20.78 5.19 -1.80
C SER A 60 19.25 5.14 -1.61
N TRP A 61 18.77 4.95 -0.38
CA TRP A 61 17.37 4.62 -0.09
C TRP A 61 16.60 5.69 0.68
N SER A 62 17.15 6.90 0.86
CA SER A 62 16.35 8.01 1.41
C SER A 62 15.16 8.34 0.51
N TYR A 63 14.14 9.00 1.07
CA TYR A 63 12.88 9.21 0.35
C TYR A 63 13.09 9.99 -0.94
N ASP A 64 13.95 11.01 -0.89
CA ASP A 64 14.25 11.86 -2.04
C ASP A 64 14.94 11.09 -3.18
N LYS A 65 15.67 10.01 -2.86
CA LYS A 65 16.33 9.13 -3.85
C LYS A 65 15.39 8.10 -4.45
N VAL A 66 14.38 7.65 -3.70
CA VAL A 66 13.39 6.66 -4.21
C VAL A 66 12.20 7.31 -4.91
N LEU A 67 11.87 8.57 -4.59
CA LEU A 67 10.73 9.29 -5.17
C LEU A 67 10.72 9.29 -6.71
N PRO A 68 11.85 9.51 -7.43
CA PRO A 68 11.87 9.40 -8.88
C PRO A 68 11.44 8.03 -9.41
N TYR A 69 11.72 6.94 -8.67
CA TYR A 69 11.30 5.59 -9.05
C TYR A 69 9.81 5.36 -8.81
N PHE A 70 9.23 5.93 -7.75
CA PHE A 70 7.79 5.92 -7.56
C PHE A 70 7.07 6.68 -8.68
N LYS A 71 7.58 7.86 -9.05
CA LYS A 71 7.04 8.61 -10.20
C LYS A 71 7.19 7.85 -11.51
N LYS A 72 8.31 7.14 -11.71
CA LYS A 72 8.57 6.36 -12.94
C LYS A 72 7.63 5.17 -13.11
N ILE A 73 7.23 4.49 -12.03
CA ILE A 73 6.39 3.29 -12.13
C ILE A 73 4.90 3.62 -12.35
N GLU A 74 4.42 4.74 -11.81
CA GLU A 74 2.98 5.04 -11.78
C GLU A 74 2.49 5.98 -12.89
N ASN A 75 1.21 5.82 -13.23
CA ASN A 75 0.40 6.76 -13.98
C ASN A 75 -0.82 7.14 -13.14
N TRP A 76 -0.73 8.27 -12.45
CA TRP A 76 -1.74 8.76 -11.52
C TRP A 76 -2.89 9.48 -12.21
N SER A 77 -4.12 9.12 -11.82
CA SER A 77 -5.35 9.64 -12.44
C SER A 77 -5.55 11.15 -12.35
N GLU A 78 -5.00 11.81 -11.33
CA GLU A 78 -5.17 13.26 -11.12
C GLU A 78 -4.00 14.10 -11.69
N GLY A 79 -3.09 13.47 -12.44
CA GLY A 79 -1.97 14.14 -13.11
C GLY A 79 -0.68 14.20 -12.29
N GLU A 80 0.41 14.55 -12.98
CA GLU A 80 1.74 14.68 -12.35
C GLU A 80 1.77 15.84 -11.35
N ASN A 81 2.49 15.64 -10.24
CA ASN A 81 2.83 16.72 -9.33
C ASN A 81 4.21 16.47 -8.68
N GLN A 82 4.53 17.19 -7.61
CA GLN A 82 5.79 17.03 -6.87
C GLN A 82 6.03 15.57 -6.44
N TYR A 83 4.98 14.86 -6.03
CA TYR A 83 5.06 13.51 -5.49
C TYR A 83 4.58 12.43 -6.47
N ARG A 84 3.73 12.75 -7.44
CA ARG A 84 3.04 11.78 -8.31
C ARG A 84 3.59 11.78 -9.74
N GLY A 85 3.58 10.62 -10.40
CA GLY A 85 3.95 10.45 -11.81
C GLY A 85 2.73 10.17 -12.69
N SER A 86 2.82 10.48 -13.99
CA SER A 86 1.71 10.35 -14.96
C SER A 86 2.04 9.51 -16.19
N LEU A 87 3.28 9.00 -16.30
CA LEU A 87 3.79 8.35 -17.51
C LEU A 87 4.24 6.90 -17.28
N GLY A 88 4.11 6.39 -16.06
CA GLY A 88 4.49 5.03 -15.72
C GLY A 88 3.53 3.97 -16.25
N LEU A 89 3.96 2.71 -16.15
CA LEU A 89 3.21 1.57 -16.68
C LEU A 89 2.06 1.11 -15.78
N LEU A 90 2.07 1.50 -14.49
CA LEU A 90 1.07 1.09 -13.52
C LEU A 90 -0.01 2.18 -13.38
N PRO A 91 -1.24 1.97 -13.86
CA PRO A 91 -2.33 2.90 -13.61
C PRO A 91 -2.65 2.92 -12.12
N VAL A 92 -2.65 4.11 -11.51
CA VAL A 92 -3.03 4.33 -10.12
C VAL A 92 -4.17 5.34 -10.14
N ASN A 93 -5.29 5.02 -9.49
CA ASN A 93 -6.49 5.84 -9.56
C ASN A 93 -6.95 6.28 -8.18
N GLN A 94 -7.39 7.53 -8.05
CA GLN A 94 -8.12 7.95 -6.87
C GLN A 94 -9.48 7.25 -6.86
N SER A 95 -9.79 6.59 -5.73
CA SER A 95 -11.06 5.88 -5.61
C SER A 95 -12.22 6.86 -5.60
N LYS A 96 -13.15 6.71 -6.56
CA LYS A 96 -14.41 7.49 -6.62
C LYS A 96 -15.51 6.85 -5.76
N ASN A 97 -15.13 6.25 -4.63
CA ASN A 97 -16.03 5.45 -3.82
C ASN A 97 -17.24 6.27 -3.33
N SER A 98 -18.43 5.91 -3.81
CA SER A 98 -19.70 6.57 -3.47
C SER A 98 -20.42 5.90 -2.29
N ASN A 99 -19.83 4.87 -1.68
CA ASN A 99 -20.44 4.19 -0.55
C ASN A 99 -20.62 5.16 0.64
N PRO A 100 -21.84 5.34 1.16
CA PRO A 100 -22.10 6.28 2.26
C PRO A 100 -21.29 5.96 3.53
N LEU A 101 -20.90 4.69 3.76
CA LEU A 101 -20.05 4.31 4.89
C LEU A 101 -18.65 4.94 4.80
N PHE A 102 -18.12 5.16 3.60
CA PHE A 102 -16.83 5.82 3.43
C PHE A 102 -16.89 7.28 3.87
N LYS A 103 -17.95 7.99 3.47
CA LYS A 103 -18.20 9.37 3.90
C LYS A 103 -18.42 9.45 5.41
N ALA A 104 -19.21 8.53 5.98
CA ALA A 104 -19.46 8.49 7.42
C ALA A 104 -18.16 8.25 8.21
N PHE A 105 -17.30 7.33 7.75
CA PHE A 105 -16.01 7.06 8.37
C PHE A 105 -15.06 8.27 8.36
N LEU A 106 -14.93 8.95 7.21
CA LEU A 106 -14.11 10.17 7.11
C LEU A 106 -14.69 11.32 7.96
N GLY A 107 -16.02 11.45 8.01
CA GLY A 107 -16.70 12.43 8.87
C GLY A 107 -16.36 12.22 10.34
N ALA A 108 -16.52 10.99 10.84
CA ALA A 108 -16.20 10.63 12.21
C ALA A 108 -14.71 10.86 12.55
N ALA A 109 -13.79 10.58 11.62
CA ALA A 109 -12.37 10.87 11.81
C ALA A 109 -12.11 12.38 11.96
N SER A 110 -12.79 13.20 11.17
CA SER A 110 -12.70 14.65 11.28
C SER A 110 -13.29 15.17 12.60
N GLU A 111 -14.42 14.62 13.04
CA GLU A 111 -15.04 14.96 14.34
C GLU A 111 -14.17 14.58 15.53
N ALA A 112 -13.40 13.48 15.41
CA ALA A 112 -12.38 13.09 16.37
C ALA A 112 -11.11 13.95 16.33
N GLY A 113 -11.05 14.96 15.45
CA GLY A 113 -9.94 15.91 15.34
C GLY A 113 -8.81 15.48 14.40
N HIS A 114 -9.00 14.44 13.58
CA HIS A 114 -7.99 14.03 12.60
C HIS A 114 -8.08 14.84 11.31
N LYS A 115 -6.93 15.27 10.78
CA LYS A 115 -6.83 15.89 9.46
C LYS A 115 -7.08 14.86 8.37
N ILE A 116 -8.00 15.16 7.46
CA ILE A 116 -8.25 14.32 6.28
C ILE A 116 -7.17 14.59 5.23
N ASN A 117 -6.46 13.55 4.82
CA ASN A 117 -5.48 13.60 3.75
C ASN A 117 -6.11 13.17 2.41
N PRO A 118 -6.16 14.03 1.38
CA PRO A 118 -6.70 13.67 0.07
C PRO A 118 -5.80 12.73 -0.75
N ASP A 119 -4.50 12.68 -0.47
CA ASP A 119 -3.51 11.83 -1.15
C ASP A 119 -2.47 11.28 -0.17
N MET A 120 -2.65 10.03 0.25
CA MET A 120 -1.71 9.35 1.16
C MET A 120 -0.29 9.14 0.59
N ASN A 121 -0.11 9.26 -0.72
CA ASN A 121 1.21 9.17 -1.37
C ASN A 121 1.77 10.57 -1.73
N GLY A 122 1.06 11.63 -1.31
CA GLY A 122 1.44 13.03 -1.40
C GLY A 122 1.93 13.59 -0.07
N GLU A 123 1.37 14.74 0.34
CA GLU A 123 1.69 15.44 1.60
C GLU A 123 0.72 15.09 2.74
#